data_AF-A0A399YWP8-F1
#
_entry.id   AF-A0A399YWP8-F1
#
_cell.length_a   1.000
_cell.length_b   1.000
_cell.length_c   1.000
_cell.angle_alpha   90.00
_cell.angle_beta   90.00
_cell.angle_gamma   90.00
#
_symmetry.space_group_name_H-M   'P 1'
#
loop_
_entity.id
_entity.type
_entity.pdbx_description
1 polymer ?
#
loop_
_entity_poly.entity_id
_entity_poly.type
_entity_poly.pdbx_seq_one_letter_code
_entity_poly.pdbx_strand_id
1 'polypeptide(L)'
;LDPARFEPIINVLVTRSIGPGGLPRYSIRSSQNGEEEIVATASLNWQSPRFGEIAVNTHPRYRRQGRGRSVVAALSSYLLDSGRTPLYVVSDDNHASIALAESVGFADSGAREYLLQATLKERAEGVKKA
;
A
#
# COMPACT_ATOMS: atom_id res chain seq x y z
N LEU A 1 -0.85 -7.83 -8.48
CA LEU A 1 0.43 -7.63 -9.19
C LEU A 1 0.51 -8.65 -10.32
N ASP A 2 0.81 -8.25 -11.55
CA ASP A 2 0.98 -9.19 -12.68
C ASP A 2 2.42 -9.72 -12.66
N PRO A 3 2.64 -11.03 -12.41
CA PRO A 3 3.99 -11.60 -12.36
C PRO A 3 4.77 -11.43 -13.67
N ALA A 4 4.09 -11.36 -14.82
CA ALA A 4 4.75 -11.18 -16.12
C ALA A 4 5.24 -9.74 -16.35
N ARG A 5 4.77 -8.77 -15.55
CA ARG A 5 5.12 -7.35 -15.66
C ARG A 5 5.98 -6.86 -14.49
N PHE A 6 6.17 -7.70 -13.47
CA PHE A 6 6.91 -7.35 -12.28
C PHE A 6 8.38 -7.72 -12.43
N GLU A 7 9.25 -6.71 -12.28
CA GLU A 7 10.68 -6.90 -12.14
C GLU A 7 11.14 -6.29 -10.81
N PRO A 8 11.89 -7.05 -9.97
CA PRO A 8 12.49 -6.50 -8.78
C PRO A 8 13.38 -5.30 -9.08
N ILE A 9 13.24 -4.22 -8.30
CA ILE A 9 14.08 -3.02 -8.43
C ILE A 9 15.09 -3.01 -7.29
N ILE A 10 16.37 -3.09 -7.65
CA ILE A 10 17.46 -2.90 -6.69
C ILE A 10 17.80 -1.42 -6.60
N ASN A 11 17.46 -0.82 -5.46
CA ASN A 11 17.86 0.53 -5.11
C ASN A 11 18.56 0.50 -3.76
N VAL A 12 19.87 0.75 -3.76
CA VAL A 12 20.74 0.64 -2.57
C VAL A 12 20.35 1.60 -1.44
N LEU A 13 19.51 2.60 -1.72
CA LEU A 13 18.99 3.54 -0.72
C LEU A 13 17.73 3.04 -0.02
N VAL A 14 17.11 1.95 -0.51
CA VAL A 14 15.95 1.34 0.11
C VAL A 14 16.41 0.50 1.30
N THR A 15 15.93 0.87 2.49
CA THR A 15 16.21 0.16 3.74
C THR A 15 14.94 -0.46 4.29
N ARG A 16 15.07 -1.65 4.88
CA ARG A 16 13.99 -2.32 5.60
C ARG A 16 14.02 -1.92 7.07
N SER A 17 12.86 -1.62 7.63
CA SER A 17 12.62 -1.45 9.06
C SER A 17 11.32 -2.17 9.45
N ILE A 18 10.99 -2.15 10.74
CA ILE A 18 9.72 -2.65 11.25
C ILE A 18 8.78 -1.46 11.43
N GLY A 19 7.61 -1.53 10.80
CA GLY A 19 6.52 -0.58 10.97
C GLY A 19 5.62 -0.91 12.17
N PRO A 20 4.56 -0.11 12.37
CA PRO A 20 3.54 -0.41 13.37
C PRO A 20 2.97 -1.82 13.19
N GLY A 21 2.70 -2.51 14.31
CA GLY A 21 2.16 -3.88 14.28
C GLY A 21 3.16 -4.97 13.90
N GLY A 22 4.46 -4.68 13.88
CA GLY A 22 5.50 -5.69 13.58
C GLY A 22 5.65 -6.01 12.09
N LEU A 23 4.96 -5.27 11.23
CA LEU A 23 4.95 -5.49 9.78
C LEU A 23 6.15 -4.83 9.10
N PRO A 24 6.63 -5.36 7.95
CA PRO A 24 7.74 -4.75 7.21
C PRO A 24 7.40 -3.33 6.76
N ARG A 25 8.41 -2.47 6.80
CA ARG A 25 8.39 -1.13 6.23
C ARG A 25 9.65 -0.95 5.39
N TYR A 26 9.51 -0.41 4.18
CA TYR A 26 10.64 -0.07 3.31
C TYR A 26 10.68 1.43 3.15
N SER A 27 11.85 2.04 3.34
CA SER A 27 12.01 3.49 3.27
C SER A 27 13.24 3.89 2.48
N ILE A 28 13.16 5.04 1.83
CA ILE A 28 14.31 5.81 1.39
C ILE A 28 14.38 7.03 2.28
N ARG A 29 15.56 7.31 2.83
CA ARG A 29 15.85 8.48 3.64
C ARG A 29 16.89 9.34 2.95
N SER A 30 16.83 10.64 3.18
CA SER A 30 17.85 11.59 2.78
C SER A 30 18.34 12.30 4.02
N SER A 31 19.63 12.57 4.12
CA SER A 31 20.15 13.52 5.08
C SER A 31 20.55 14.77 4.32
N GLN A 32 19.81 15.86 4.49
CA GLN A 32 20.19 17.18 3.98
C GLN A 32 20.41 18.09 5.18
N ASN A 33 21.54 18.81 5.18
CA ASN A 33 21.90 19.76 6.25
C ASN A 33 21.95 19.14 7.66
N GLY A 34 22.20 17.85 7.78
CA GLY A 34 22.25 17.13 9.07
C GLY A 34 20.91 16.67 9.61
N GLU A 35 19.78 17.02 8.97
CA GLU A 35 18.47 16.49 9.31
C GLU A 35 18.07 15.31 8.43
N GLU A 36 17.50 14.28 9.05
CA GLU A 36 17.01 13.09 8.35
C GLU A 36 15.57 13.30 7.87
N GLU A 37 15.34 13.15 6.57
CA GLU A 37 14.04 13.31 5.93
C GLU A 37 13.61 11.99 5.29
N ILE A 38 12.36 11.59 5.52
CA ILE A 38 11.75 10.45 4.84
C ILE A 38 11.38 10.87 3.41
N VAL A 39 12.12 10.35 2.44
CA VAL A 39 11.91 10.62 1.01
C VAL A 39 10.71 9.83 0.49
N ALA A 40 10.67 8.53 0.79
CA ALA A 40 9.59 7.64 0.41
C ALA A 40 9.47 6.50 1.42
N THR A 41 8.27 5.98 1.58
CA THR A 41 8.00 4.82 2.44
C THR A 41 6.90 3.95 1.84
N ALA A 42 7.10 2.64 1.88
CA ALA A 42 6.05 1.64 1.69
C ALA A 42 5.88 0.83 2.97
N SER A 43 4.63 0.58 3.36
CA SER A 43 4.25 -0.25 4.51
C SER A 43 3.01 -1.07 4.17
N LEU A 44 2.61 -1.97 5.06
CA LEU A 44 1.37 -2.71 4.90
C LEU A 44 0.23 -2.04 5.68
N ASN A 45 -0.93 -1.88 5.05
CA ASN A 45 -2.18 -1.53 5.74
C ASN A 45 -2.71 -2.74 6.52
N TRP A 46 -2.70 -3.91 5.87
CA TRP A 46 -3.02 -5.20 6.48
C TRP A 46 -2.32 -6.33 5.74
N GLN A 47 -2.29 -7.52 6.36
CA GLN A 47 -1.86 -8.75 5.72
C GLN A 47 -2.72 -9.94 6.15
N SER A 48 -2.86 -10.92 5.28
CA SER A 48 -3.43 -12.23 5.53
C SER A 48 -2.42 -13.32 5.15
N PRO A 49 -2.74 -14.61 5.29
CA PRO A 49 -1.89 -15.68 4.79
C PRO A 49 -1.65 -15.62 3.27
N ARG A 50 -2.56 -15.01 2.49
CA ARG A 50 -2.48 -14.97 1.02
C ARG A 50 -2.21 -13.60 0.42
N PHE A 51 -2.50 -12.53 1.13
CA PHE A 51 -2.46 -11.17 0.59
C PHE A 51 -1.75 -10.20 1.54
N GLY A 52 -1.20 -9.12 0.99
CA GLY A 52 -0.75 -7.96 1.74
C GLY A 52 -1.06 -6.69 0.97
N GLU A 53 -1.76 -5.76 1.60
CA GLU A 53 -2.07 -4.47 0.98
C GLU A 53 -0.97 -3.45 1.28
N ILE A 54 -0.41 -2.89 0.22
CA ILE A 54 0.66 -1.90 0.28
C ILE A 54 0.06 -0.50 0.38
N ALA A 55 0.51 0.26 1.38
CA ALA A 55 0.42 1.71 1.43
C ALA A 55 1.76 2.33 1.05
N VAL A 56 1.73 3.46 0.34
CA VAL A 56 2.93 4.20 -0.04
C VAL A 56 2.74 5.71 0.18
N ASN A 57 3.80 6.34 0.67
CA ASN A 57 3.94 7.78 0.72
C ASN A 57 5.26 8.21 0.08
N THR A 58 5.25 9.26 -0.74
CA THR A 58 6.45 9.90 -1.27
C THR A 58 6.38 11.39 -0.97
N HIS A 59 7.40 11.90 -0.28
CA HIS A 59 7.47 13.30 0.10
C HIS A 59 7.39 14.19 -1.17
N PRO A 60 6.57 15.27 -1.16
CA PRO A 60 6.26 16.04 -2.37
C PRO A 60 7.48 16.48 -3.19
N ARG A 61 8.56 16.88 -2.51
CA ARG A 61 9.82 17.34 -3.15
C ARG A 61 10.54 16.26 -3.95
N TYR A 62 10.26 14.98 -3.69
CA TYR A 62 10.93 13.84 -4.30
C TYR A 62 10.02 13.00 -5.21
N ARG A 63 8.81 13.50 -5.51
CA ARG A 63 7.91 12.86 -6.46
C ARG A 63 8.50 12.86 -7.87
N ARG A 64 8.09 11.88 -8.69
CA ARG A 64 8.56 11.67 -10.08
C ARG A 64 10.07 11.37 -10.22
N GLN A 65 10.73 10.99 -9.13
CA GLN A 65 12.15 10.57 -9.13
C GLN A 65 12.32 9.05 -8.91
N GLY A 66 11.28 8.26 -9.12
CA GLY A 66 11.32 6.78 -8.94
C GLY A 66 11.42 6.29 -7.49
N ARG A 67 11.34 7.19 -6.49
CA ARG A 67 11.48 6.85 -5.07
C ARG A 67 10.33 5.98 -4.54
N GLY A 68 9.09 6.40 -4.80
CA GLY A 68 7.90 5.61 -4.50
C GLY A 68 7.93 4.24 -5.18
N ARG A 69 8.32 4.19 -6.46
CA ARG A 69 8.43 2.96 -7.25
C ARG A 69 9.40 1.96 -6.60
N SER A 70 10.54 2.46 -6.13
CA SER A 70 11.57 1.64 -5.49
C SER A 70 11.08 0.99 -4.18
N VAL A 71 10.41 1.75 -3.31
CA VAL A 71 9.92 1.21 -2.02
C VAL A 71 8.74 0.26 -2.21
N VAL A 72 7.85 0.53 -3.19
CA VAL A 72 6.72 -0.38 -3.52
C VAL A 72 7.23 -1.67 -4.13
N ALA A 73 8.21 -1.62 -5.04
CA ALA A 73 8.82 -2.82 -5.62
C ALA A 73 9.50 -3.68 -4.54
N ALA A 74 10.26 -3.08 -3.62
CA ALA A 74 10.90 -3.81 -2.52
C ALA A 74 9.89 -4.50 -1.59
N LEU A 75 8.80 -3.82 -1.22
CA LEU A 75 7.75 -4.44 -0.41
C LEU A 75 6.97 -5.51 -1.19
N SER A 76 6.79 -5.33 -2.50
CA SER A 76 6.17 -6.33 -3.38
C SER A 76 7.03 -7.60 -3.46
N SER A 77 8.34 -7.47 -3.65
CA SER A 77 9.28 -8.62 -3.59
C SER A 77 9.18 -9.36 -2.27
N TYR A 78 9.21 -8.64 -1.13
CA TYR A 78 9.05 -9.26 0.17
C TYR A 78 7.75 -10.07 0.30
N LEU A 79 6.62 -9.53 -0.18
CA LEU A 79 5.35 -10.22 -0.11
C LEU A 79 5.37 -11.49 -0.98
N LEU A 80 5.87 -11.40 -2.20
CA LEU A 80 6.00 -12.54 -3.11
C LEU A 80 6.91 -13.64 -2.53
N ASP A 81 8.07 -13.27 -2.00
CA ASP A 81 9.02 -14.19 -1.35
C ASP A 81 8.38 -14.87 -0.12
N SER A 82 7.44 -14.19 0.53
CA SER A 82 6.68 -14.73 1.66
C SER A 82 5.45 -15.56 1.27
N GLY A 83 5.23 -15.80 -0.04
CA GLY A 83 4.08 -16.54 -0.58
C GLY A 83 2.77 -15.75 -0.60
N ARG A 84 2.83 -14.41 -0.54
CA ARG A 84 1.66 -13.52 -0.54
C ARG A 84 1.56 -12.74 -1.84
N THR A 85 0.32 -12.56 -2.30
CA THR A 85 0.01 -11.69 -3.44
C THR A 85 -0.05 -10.22 -2.99
N PRO A 86 0.76 -9.33 -3.56
CA PRO A 86 0.67 -7.90 -3.29
C PRO A 86 -0.64 -7.30 -3.83
N LEU A 87 -1.31 -6.52 -2.99
CA LEU A 87 -2.46 -5.69 -3.35
C LEU A 87 -2.08 -4.22 -3.26
N TYR A 88 -2.63 -3.43 -4.18
CA TYR A 88 -2.48 -1.99 -4.22
C TYR A 88 -3.86 -1.40 -4.47
N VAL A 89 -4.46 -0.81 -3.45
CA VAL A 89 -5.80 -0.22 -3.50
C VAL A 89 -5.65 1.30 -3.63
N VAL A 90 -6.40 1.88 -4.55
CA VAL A 90 -6.29 3.29 -4.89
C VAL A 90 -7.63 3.81 -5.41
N SER A 91 -7.94 5.07 -5.09
CA SER A 91 -9.08 5.79 -5.66
C SER A 91 -8.90 6.00 -7.17
N ASP A 92 -9.99 5.97 -7.92
CA ASP A 92 -9.99 6.09 -9.39
C ASP A 92 -9.52 7.48 -9.88
N ASP A 93 -9.71 8.51 -9.07
CA ASP A 93 -9.25 9.88 -9.31
C ASP A 93 -7.76 10.12 -8.98
N ASN A 94 -7.10 9.17 -8.30
CA ASN A 94 -5.70 9.31 -7.90
C ASN A 94 -4.74 8.80 -8.99
N HIS A 95 -4.74 9.50 -10.13
CA HIS A 95 -3.94 9.16 -11.30
C HIS A 95 -2.45 9.01 -11.01
N ALA A 96 -1.89 9.80 -10.07
CA ALA A 96 -0.48 9.70 -9.71
C ALA A 96 -0.14 8.37 -9.02
N SER A 97 -1.03 7.88 -8.16
CA SER A 97 -0.87 6.60 -7.47
C SER A 97 -1.18 5.42 -8.38
N ILE A 98 -2.15 5.55 -9.30
CA ILE A 98 -2.41 4.56 -10.36
C ILE A 98 -1.15 4.39 -11.23
N ALA A 99 -0.61 5.48 -11.77
CA ALA A 99 0.60 5.44 -12.60
C ALA A 99 1.81 4.87 -11.84
N LEU A 100 1.93 5.15 -10.54
CA LEU A 100 2.94 4.53 -9.69
C LEU A 100 2.76 3.02 -9.61
N ALA A 101 1.55 2.53 -9.33
CA ALA A 101 1.25 1.10 -9.25
C ALA A 101 1.54 0.39 -10.60
N GLU A 102 1.06 0.96 -11.71
CA GLU A 102 1.30 0.42 -13.06
C GLU A 102 2.80 0.36 -13.38
N SER A 103 3.58 1.39 -12.99
CA SER A 103 5.04 1.41 -13.21
C SER A 103 5.81 0.30 -12.47
N VAL A 104 5.19 -0.32 -11.46
CA VAL A 104 5.74 -1.47 -10.74
C VAL A 104 5.28 -2.80 -11.37
N GLY A 105 4.23 -2.79 -12.20
CA GLY A 105 3.65 -4.00 -12.80
C GLY A 105 2.31 -4.42 -12.19
N PHE A 106 1.67 -3.55 -11.40
CA PHE A 106 0.27 -3.78 -11.04
C PHE A 106 -0.62 -3.55 -12.28
N ALA A 107 -1.73 -4.28 -12.34
CA ALA A 107 -2.77 -4.10 -13.34
C ALA A 107 -4.12 -3.99 -12.60
N ASP A 108 -5.08 -3.23 -13.16
CA ASP A 108 -6.44 -3.19 -12.61
C ASP A 108 -7.03 -4.61 -12.64
N SER A 109 -7.43 -5.07 -11.47
CA SER A 109 -8.05 -6.39 -11.30
C SER A 109 -9.55 -6.36 -11.55
N GLY A 110 -10.15 -5.18 -11.72
CA GLY A 110 -11.59 -4.97 -11.74
C GLY A 110 -12.25 -5.02 -10.36
N ALA A 111 -11.52 -5.41 -9.31
CA ALA A 111 -12.02 -5.41 -7.94
C ALA A 111 -12.20 -3.97 -7.41
N ARG A 112 -13.21 -3.78 -6.55
CA ARG A 112 -13.52 -2.50 -5.91
C ARG A 112 -13.73 -2.72 -4.42
N GLU A 113 -13.27 -1.77 -3.61
CA GLU A 113 -13.48 -1.79 -2.16
C GLU A 113 -14.64 -0.86 -1.78
N TYR A 114 -15.50 -1.33 -0.89
CA TYR A 114 -16.58 -0.54 -0.32
C TYR A 114 -16.50 -0.62 1.20
N LEU A 115 -16.33 0.53 1.85
CA LEU A 115 -16.49 0.65 3.29
C LEU A 115 -17.94 0.98 3.59
N LEU A 116 -18.62 0.08 4.31
CA LEU A 116 -20.04 0.19 4.64
C LEU A 116 -20.20 0.19 6.16
N GLN A 117 -21.06 1.06 6.65
CA GLN A 117 -21.55 1.02 8.02
C GLN A 117 -23.07 0.79 7.97
N ALA A 118 -23.54 -0.18 8.73
CA ALA A 118 -24.96 -0.51 8.84
C ALA A 118 -25.37 -0.60 10.31
N THR A 119 -26.61 -0.20 10.59
CA THR A 119 -27.23 -0.28 11.92
C THR A 119 -28.51 -1.09 11.83
N LEU A 120 -28.76 -1.97 12.79
CA LEU A 120 -30.02 -2.69 12.88
C LEU A 120 -31.14 -1.73 13.28
N LYS A 121 -32.23 -1.69 12.51
CA LYS A 121 -33.44 -0.96 12.90
C LYS A 121 -34.11 -1.71 14.04
N GLU A 122 -34.35 -1.05 15.18
CA GLU A 122 -35.15 -1.63 16.26
C GLU A 122 -36.51 -2.08 15.74
N ARG A 123 -36.92 -3.30 16.10
CA ARG A 123 -38.29 -3.75 15.87
C ARG A 123 -39.20 -2.94 16.78
N ALA A 124 -40.18 -2.23 16.21
CA ALA A 124 -41.24 -1.64 17.00
C ALA A 124 -41.97 -2.75 17.77
N GLU A 125 -41.88 -2.73 19.10
CA GLU A 125 -42.69 -3.62 19.94
C GLU A 125 -44.16 -3.29 19.72
N GLY A 126 -44.94 -4.31 19.36
CA GLY A 126 -46.37 -4.16 19.11
C GLY A 126 -47.09 -3.62 20.35
N VAL A 127 -47.82 -2.52 20.17
CA VAL A 127 -48.77 -1.99 21.15
C VAL A 127 -49.71 -3.13 21.58
N LYS A 128 -49.58 -3.60 22.82
CA LYS A 128 -50.61 -4.45 23.45
C LYS A 128 -51.86 -3.60 23.60
N LYS A 129 -52.90 -3.91 22.81
CA LYS A 129 -54.26 -3.42 23.07
C LYS A 129 -54.78 -4.09 24.34
N ALA A 130 -55.14 -3.29 25.32
CA ALA A 130 -56.01 -3.68 26.44
C ALA A 130 -57.46 -3.30 26.09
#